data_AF-A0AAV0VVH5-F1
#
_entry.id   AF-A0AAV0VVH5-F1
#
_cell.length_a   1.000
_cell.length_b   1.000
_cell.length_c   1.000
_cell.angle_alpha   90.00
_cell.angle_beta   90.00
_cell.angle_gamma   90.00
#
_symmetry.space_group_name_H-M   'P 1'
#
loop_
_entity.id
_entity.type
_entity.pdbx_description
1 polymer ?
#
loop_
_entity_poly.entity_id
_entity_poly.type
_entity_poly.pdbx_seq_one_letter_code
_entity_poly.pdbx_strand_id
1 'polypeptide(L)'
;MKQLEEYKNLKIKFPYDQDPLNWWKENESKYSPVSLLAKNYLSIVATSVPCERLFSEAGTIISKKINRLSPERLNQLLFLI
;
A
#
# COMPACT_ATOMS: atom_id res chain seq x y z
N MET A 1 1.81 -26.09 -2.63
CA MET A 1 2.98 -25.94 -3.52
C MET A 1 2.59 -25.93 -5.01
N LYS A 2 1.68 -26.79 -5.50
CA LYS A 2 1.24 -26.82 -6.93
C LYS A 2 0.85 -25.46 -7.52
N GLN A 3 0.08 -24.64 -6.80
CA GLN A 3 -0.34 -23.30 -7.24
C GLN A 3 0.82 -22.34 -7.52
N LEU A 4 1.92 -22.44 -6.76
CA LEU A 4 3.11 -21.60 -6.94
C LEU A 4 3.92 -22.04 -8.16
N GLU A 5 4.04 -23.34 -8.40
CA GLU A 5 4.68 -23.86 -9.62
C GLU A 5 3.87 -23.51 -10.88
N GLU A 6 2.54 -23.58 -10.79
CA GLU A 6 1.65 -23.18 -11.88
C GLU A 6 1.79 -21.68 -12.20
N TYR A 7 1.90 -20.83 -11.18
CA TYR A 7 2.19 -19.40 -11.35
C TYR A 7 3.58 -19.14 -11.93
N LYS A 8 4.62 -19.86 -11.49
CA LYS A 8 5.99 -19.72 -12.04
C LYS A 8 6.10 -20.17 -13.50
N ASN A 9 5.31 -21.17 -13.90
CA ASN A 9 5.26 -21.68 -15.26
C ASN A 9 4.34 -20.88 -16.19
N LEU A 10 3.57 -19.92 -15.65
CA LEU A 10 2.76 -19.01 -16.43
C LEU A 10 3.68 -18.02 -17.16
N LYS A 11 3.81 -18.20 -18.47
CA LYS A 11 4.41 -17.20 -19.38
C LYS A 11 3.44 -16.04 -19.60
N ILE A 12 3.10 -15.31 -18.54
CA ILE A 12 2.30 -14.09 -18.66
C ILE A 12 3.22 -12.94 -19.02
N LYS A 13 2.95 -12.29 -20.14
CA LYS A 13 3.46 -10.95 -20.41
C LYS A 13 2.51 -9.96 -19.75
N PHE A 14 2.91 -9.39 -18.62
CA PHE A 14 2.17 -8.29 -18.00
C PHE A 14 2.31 -7.04 -18.88
N PRO A 15 1.21 -6.44 -19.35
CA PRO A 15 1.26 -5.12 -19.95
C PRO A 15 1.84 -4.14 -18.92
N TYR A 16 2.78 -3.27 -19.33
CA TYR A 16 3.39 -2.27 -18.44
C TYR A 16 2.37 -1.28 -17.85
N ASP A 17 1.18 -1.21 -18.45
CA ASP A 17 0.09 -0.30 -18.07
C ASP A 17 -0.90 -0.92 -17.07
N GLN A 18 -0.76 -2.22 -16.76
CA GLN A 18 -1.71 -2.92 -15.90
C GLN A 18 -1.23 -2.99 -14.45
N ASP A 19 -2.08 -2.55 -13.53
CA ASP A 19 -1.80 -2.64 -12.10
C ASP A 19 -1.70 -4.12 -11.66
N PRO A 20 -0.56 -4.56 -11.08
CA PRO A 20 -0.37 -5.94 -10.66
C PRO A 20 -1.35 -6.37 -9.56
N LEU A 21 -1.84 -5.45 -8.71
CA LEU A 21 -2.86 -5.75 -7.70
C LEU A 21 -4.21 -6.10 -8.33
N ASN A 22 -4.57 -5.47 -9.46
CA ASN A 22 -5.79 -5.83 -10.17
C ASN A 22 -5.74 -7.25 -10.72
N TRP A 23 -4.59 -7.67 -11.27
CA TRP A 23 -4.43 -9.04 -11.74
C TRP A 23 -4.57 -10.06 -10.60
N TRP A 24 -3.96 -9.78 -9.43
CA TRP A 24 -4.10 -10.65 -8.25
C TRP A 24 -5.53 -10.70 -7.69
N LYS A 25 -6.31 -9.62 -7.86
CA LYS A 25 -7.72 -9.58 -7.47
C LYS A 25 -8.59 -10.46 -8.38
N GLU A 26 -8.36 -10.43 -9.68
CA GLU A 26 -9.09 -11.27 -10.65
C GLU A 26 -8.74 -12.76 -10.51
N ASN A 27 -7.50 -13.07 -10.12
CA ASN A 27 -7.00 -14.44 -10.01
C ASN A 27 -7.00 -15.00 -8.57
N GLU A 28 -7.62 -14.28 -7.62
CA GLU A 28 -7.68 -14.64 -6.21
C GLU A 28 -8.36 -16.00 -5.98
N SER A 29 -9.44 -16.30 -6.72
CA SER A 29 -10.13 -17.58 -6.59
C SER A 29 -9.26 -18.78 -7.01
N LYS A 30 -8.31 -18.58 -7.93
CA LYS A 30 -7.42 -19.64 -8.44
C LYS A 30 -6.17 -19.81 -7.57
N TYR A 31 -5.66 -18.71 -7.02
CA TYR A 31 -4.38 -18.66 -6.28
C TYR A 31 -4.52 -18.13 -4.85
N SER A 32 -5.64 -18.39 -4.18
CA SER A 32 -6.00 -17.79 -2.87
C SER A 32 -4.86 -17.66 -1.82
N PRO A 33 -4.03 -18.69 -1.53
CA PRO A 33 -2.92 -18.53 -0.59
C PRO A 33 -1.75 -17.67 -1.15
N VAL A 34 -1.53 -17.69 -2.46
CA VAL A 34 -0.47 -16.92 -3.12
C VAL A 34 -0.91 -15.46 -3.34
N SER A 35 -2.19 -15.24 -3.65
CA SER A 35 -2.76 -13.90 -3.82
C SER A 35 -2.78 -13.12 -2.51
N LEU A 36 -3.03 -13.78 -1.38
CA LEU A 36 -2.93 -13.16 -0.06
C LEU A 36 -1.50 -12.68 0.21
N LEU A 37 -0.51 -13.52 -0.10
CA LEU A 37 0.90 -13.17 0.06
C LEU A 37 1.29 -12.02 -0.88
N ALA A 38 0.90 -12.10 -2.15
CA ALA A 38 1.21 -11.10 -3.15
C ALA A 38 0.58 -9.74 -2.84
N LYS A 39 -0.67 -9.70 -2.34
CA LYS A 39 -1.30 -8.47 -1.85
C LYS A 39 -0.48 -7.84 -0.73
N ASN A 40 -0.01 -8.62 0.24
CA ASN A 40 0.79 -8.10 1.34
C ASN A 40 2.12 -7.52 0.85
N TYR A 41 2.83 -8.20 -0.05
CA TYR A 41 4.11 -7.72 -0.56
C TYR A 41 3.98 -6.52 -1.52
N LEU A 42 2.97 -6.52 -2.39
CA LEU A 42 2.75 -5.45 -3.36
C LEU A 42 2.15 -4.18 -2.73
N SER A 43 1.50 -4.30 -1.57
CA SER A 43 1.00 -3.15 -0.81
C SER A 43 2.09 -2.44 0.00
N ILE A 44 3.28 -3.02 0.12
CA ILE A 44 4.41 -2.38 0.79
C ILE A 44 4.95 -1.29 -0.13
N VAL A 45 4.84 -0.04 0.33
CA VAL A 45 5.44 1.08 -0.37
C VAL A 45 6.96 0.97 -0.28
N ALA A 46 7.64 1.07 -1.42
CA ALA A 46 9.08 0.90 -1.51
C ALA A 46 9.88 2.01 -0.82
N THR A 47 9.25 3.13 -0.48
CA THR A 47 9.91 4.33 0.07
C THR A 47 9.08 4.96 1.18
N SER A 48 9.73 5.68 2.08
CA SER A 48 9.10 6.52 3.12
C SER A 48 8.48 7.80 2.58
N VAL A 49 8.66 8.11 1.29
CA VAL A 49 8.20 9.34 0.64
C VAL A 49 6.71 9.66 0.86
N PRO A 50 5.76 8.69 0.81
CA PRO A 50 4.36 8.97 1.10
C PRO A 50 4.15 9.40 2.56
N CYS A 51 4.82 8.74 3.50
CA CYS A 51 4.78 9.10 4.92
C CYS A 51 5.39 10.49 5.14
N GLU A 52 6.55 10.77 4.56
CA GLU A 52 7.21 12.07 4.64
C GLU A 52 6.36 13.21 4.07
N ARG A 53 5.65 12.96 2.96
CA ARG A 53 4.70 13.93 2.39
C ARG A 53 3.56 14.23 3.36
N LEU A 54 2.97 13.18 3.94
CA LEU A 54 1.87 13.30 4.90
C LEU A 54 2.31 14.04 6.18
N PHE A 55 3.51 13.73 6.69
CA PHE A 55 4.11 14.43 7.82
C PHE A 55 4.53 15.88 7.51
N SER A 56 4.96 16.18 6.28
CA SER A 56 5.31 17.54 5.87
C SER A 56 4.07 18.44 5.77
N GLU A 57 2.99 17.90 5.20
CA GLU A 57 1.70 18.59 5.11
C GLU A 57 1.09 18.79 6.50
N ALA A 58 1.09 17.73 7.33
CA ALA A 58 0.69 17.83 8.72
C ALA A 58 1.55 18.83 9.49
N GLY A 59 2.88 18.81 9.34
CA GLY A 59 3.80 19.76 9.95
C GLY A 59 3.48 21.21 9.60
N THR A 60 3.10 21.46 8.35
CA THR A 60 2.66 22.79 7.89
C THR A 60 1.35 23.21 8.55
N ILE A 61 0.39 22.30 8.68
CA ILE A 61 -0.91 22.56 9.34
C ILE A 61 -0.72 22.80 10.84
N ILE A 62 0.10 21.99 11.51
CA ILE A 62 0.41 22.09 12.93
C ILE A 62 1.09 23.41 13.24
N SER A 63 2.16 23.74 12.49
CA SER A 63 2.98 24.93 12.73
C SER A 63 2.23 26.24 12.44
N LYS A 64 1.28 26.25 11.49
CA LYS A 64 0.48 27.44 11.13
C LYS A 64 -0.83 27.59 11.91
N LYS A 65 -1.58 26.51 12.15
CA LYS A 65 -2.94 26.58 12.73
C LYS A 65 -3.04 26.07 14.16
N ILE A 66 -2.10 25.23 14.62
CA ILE A 66 -2.31 24.45 15.83
C ILE A 66 -1.07 24.33 16.74
N ASN A 67 -0.41 25.46 17.03
CA ASN A 67 0.75 25.53 17.95
C ASN A 67 0.45 25.22 19.44
N ARG A 68 -0.76 24.75 19.79
CA ARG A 68 -1.19 24.43 21.16
C ARG A 68 -1.91 23.08 21.31
N LEU A 69 -1.80 22.19 20.31
CA LEU A 69 -2.47 20.88 20.39
C LEU A 69 -1.69 19.89 21.26
N SER A 70 -2.40 19.08 22.03
CA SER A 70 -1.82 17.92 22.70
C SER A 70 -1.43 16.83 21.69
N PRO A 71 -0.41 16.01 21.98
CA PRO A 71 0.06 14.95 21.09
C PRO A 71 -1.04 13.93 20.72
N GLU A 72 -2.00 13.65 21.60
CA GLU A 72 -3.14 12.76 21.29
C GLU A 72 -4.05 13.32 20.19
N ARG A 73 -4.38 14.62 20.25
CA ARG A 73 -5.22 15.26 19.23
C ARG A 73 -4.49 15.38 17.90
N LEU A 74 -3.17 15.53 17.93
CA LEU A 74 -2.33 15.50 16.74
C LEU A 74 -2.41 14.12 16.06
N ASN A 75 -2.31 13.05 16.82
CA ASN A 75 -2.40 11.69 16.27
C ASN A 75 -3.78 11.43 15.64
N GLN A 76 -4.86 11.91 16.29
CA GLN A 76 -6.20 11.84 15.72
C GLN A 76 -6.33 12.63 14.41
N LEU A 77 -5.68 13.79 14.31
CA LEU A 77 -5.69 14.59 13.08
C LEU A 77 -4.91 13.91 11.95
N LEU A 78 -3.74 13.35 12.26
CA LEU A 78 -2.94 12.57 11.31
C LEU A 78 -3.66 11.33 10.79
N PHE A 79 -4.54 10.72 11.60
CA PHE A 79 -5.36 9.60 11.17
C PHE A 79 -6.50 10.01 10.22
N LEU A 80 -6.93 11.28 10.26
CA LEU A 80 -8.01 11.82 9.43
C LEU A 80 -7.52 12.45 8.12
N ILE A 81 -6.22 12.72 8.00
CA ILE A 81 -5.55 13.24 6.80
C ILE A 81 -5.13 12.06 5.92
#